data_AF-A0AA43AY53-F1
#
_entry.id   AF-A0AA43AY53-F1
#
_cell.length_a   1.000
_cell.length_b   1.000
_cell.length_c   1.000
_cell.angle_alpha   90.00
_cell.angle_beta   90.00
_cell.angle_gamma   90.00
#
_symmetry.space_group_name_H-M   'P 1'
#
loop_
_entity.id
_entity.type
_entity.pdbx_description
1 polymer ?
#
loop_
_entity_poly.entity_id
_entity_poly.type
_entity_poly.pdbx_seq_one_letter_code
_entity_poly.pdbx_strand_id
1 'polypeptide(L)' 'MLKHNTSAKKPAKPSPQAVRRAVASSTALETGLTVQQLEQKLQNRSQHRFAHVALAA' A
#
# COMPACT_ATOMS: atom_id res chain seq x y z
N MET A 1 2.77 -6.14 40.14
CA MET A 1 3.30 -6.80 38.93
C MET A 1 2.27 -6.62 37.81
N LEU A 2 2.50 -5.71 36.86
CA LEU A 2 1.59 -5.49 35.74
C LEU A 2 1.71 -6.65 34.75
N LYS A 3 0.60 -7.35 34.52
CA LYS A 3 0.52 -8.47 33.58
C LYS A 3 0.29 -7.90 32.17
N HIS A 4 1.32 -7.88 31.33
CA HIS A 4 1.18 -7.49 29.93
C HIS A 4 0.46 -8.61 29.17
N ASN A 5 -0.85 -8.43 28.96
CA ASN A 5 -1.67 -9.34 28.19
C ASN A 5 -1.39 -9.12 26.70
N THR A 6 -0.32 -9.75 26.17
CA THR A 6 0.00 -9.71 24.75
C THR A 6 -0.88 -10.71 24.00
N SER A 7 -2.17 -10.37 23.84
CA SER A 7 -2.99 -11.05 22.85
C SER A 7 -2.38 -10.75 21.47
N ALA A 8 -1.81 -11.78 20.84
CA ALA A 8 -1.22 -11.68 19.52
C ALA A 8 -2.31 -11.25 18.51
N LYS A 9 -2.42 -9.94 18.30
CA LYS A 9 -3.35 -9.35 17.36
C LYS A 9 -2.92 -9.81 15.98
N LYS A 10 -3.71 -10.68 15.33
CA LYS A 10 -3.45 -11.12 13.96
C LYS A 10 -3.25 -9.87 13.10
N PRO A 11 -2.20 -9.81 12.26
CA PRO A 11 -1.98 -8.64 11.42
C PRO A 11 -3.22 -8.42 10.55
N ALA A 12 -3.84 -7.26 10.72
CA ALA A 12 -4.99 -6.89 9.92
C ALA A 12 -4.53 -6.75 8.47
N LYS A 13 -5.34 -7.24 7.53
CA LYS A 13 -5.09 -7.00 6.10
C LYS A 13 -5.00 -5.49 5.87
N PRO A 14 -3.93 -4.99 5.24
CA PRO A 14 -3.79 -3.57 4.97
C PRO A 14 -4.90 -3.10 4.05
N SER A 15 -5.41 -1.89 4.26
CA SER A 15 -6.40 -1.33 3.35
C SER A 15 -5.79 -1.15 1.95
N PRO A 16 -6.59 -1.19 0.87
CA PRO A 16 -6.08 -0.94 -0.47
C PRO A 16 -5.36 0.41 -0.62
N GLN A 17 -5.75 1.41 0.19
CA GLN A 17 -5.06 2.69 0.26
C GLN A 17 -3.68 2.58 0.93
N ALA A 18 -3.57 1.82 2.02
CA ALA A 18 -2.28 1.57 2.67
C ALA A 18 -1.31 0.86 1.72
N VAL A 19 -1.80 -0.09 0.92
CA VAL A 19 -1.00 -0.75 -0.13
C VAL A 19 -0.54 0.25 -1.19
N ARG A 20 -1.43 1.12 -1.69
CA ARG A 20 -1.05 2.16 -2.67
C ARG A 20 0.01 3.10 -2.11
N ARG A 21 -0.14 3.54 -0.86
CA ARG A 21 0.83 4.41 -0.19
C ARG A 21 2.19 3.73 -0.03
N ALA A 22 2.21 2.45 0.35
CA ALA A 22 3.45 1.70 0.47
C ALA A 22 4.20 1.60 -0.87
N VAL A 23 3.48 1.25 -1.94
CA VAL A 23 4.05 1.19 -3.30
C VAL A 23 4.54 2.57 -3.73
N ALA A 24 3.70 3.61 -3.60
CA ALA A 24 4.06 4.97 -3.98
C ALA A 24 5.26 5.51 -3.20
N SER A 25 5.41 5.15 -1.92
CA SER A 25 6.55 5.57 -1.09
C SER A 25 7.86 4.95 -1.58
N SER A 26 7.87 3.65 -1.90
CA SER A 26 9.05 2.98 -2.46
C SER A 26 9.43 3.57 -3.81
N THR A 27 8.43 3.80 -4.66
CA THR A 27 8.64 4.36 -6.00
C THR A 27 9.06 5.83 -5.96
N ALA A 28 8.61 6.62 -4.97
CA ALA A 28 9.01 8.01 -4.81
C ALA A 28 10.52 8.14 -4.54
N LEU A 29 11.07 7.24 -3.72
CA LEU A 29 12.51 7.21 -3.44
C LEU A 29 13.33 6.89 -4.70
N GLU A 30 12.82 6.00 -5.56
CA GLU A 30 13.53 5.57 -6.77
C GLU A 30 13.39 6.57 -7.94
N THR A 31 12.22 7.20 -8.08
CA THR A 31 11.89 8.05 -9.23
C THR A 31 12.07 9.54 -8.97
N GLY A 32 12.21 9.96 -7.70
CA GLY A 32 12.21 11.37 -7.30
C GLY A 32 10.86 12.07 -7.48
N LEU A 33 9.81 11.34 -7.88
CA LEU A 33 8.45 11.87 -7.99
C LEU A 33 7.76 11.93 -6.63
N THR A 34 6.82 12.86 -6.48
CA THR A 34 6.08 12.97 -5.22
C THR A 34 5.13 11.79 -5.01
N VAL A 35 4.99 11.36 -3.75
CA VAL A 35 4.07 10.27 -3.36
C VAL A 35 2.64 10.56 -3.84
N GLN A 36 2.18 11.81 -3.76
CA GLN A 36 0.82 12.19 -4.19
C GLN A 36 0.59 12.00 -5.70
N GLN A 37 1.57 12.34 -6.54
CA GLN A 37 1.48 12.11 -7.99
C GLN A 37 1.45 10.61 -8.32
N LEU A 38 2.21 9.81 -7.57
CA LEU A 38 2.25 8.36 -7.73
C LEU A 38 0.96 7.69 -7.21
N GLU A 39 0.42 8.13 -6.07
CA GLU A 39 -0.86 7.67 -5.54
C GLU A 39 -2.00 7.96 -6.52
N GLN A 40 -2.07 9.16 -7.11
CA GLN A 40 -3.06 9.51 -8.13
C GLN A 40 -2.96 8.63 -9.39
N LYS A 41 -1.74 8.31 -9.83
CA LYS A 41 -1.50 7.39 -10.96
C LYS A 41 -1.98 5.98 -10.63
N LEU A 42 -1.73 5.50 -9.41
CA LEU A 42 -2.19 4.18 -8.93
C LEU A 42 -3.70 4.13 -8.69
N GLN A 43 -4.34 5.27 -8.39
CA GLN A 43 -5.79 5.39 -8.21
C GLN A 43 -6.55 5.33 -9.53
N ASN A 44 -5.96 5.85 -10.61
CA ASN A 44 -6.52 5.79 -11.96
C ASN A 44 -6.42 4.37 -12.55
N ARG A 45 -7.22 3.46 -12.00
CA ARG A 45 -7.39 2.07 -12.44
C ARG A 45 -7.92 1.94 -13.88
N SER A 46 -8.53 3.01 -14.40
CA SER A 46 -9.17 3.05 -15.72
C SER A 46 -8.19 2.73 -16.87
N GLN A 47 -6.88 2.91 -16.64
CA GLN A 47 -5.87 2.56 -17.65
C GLN A 47 -5.39 1.11 -17.61
N HIS A 48 -5.96 0.21 -16.80
CA HIS A 48 -5.75 -1.25 -16.82
C HIS A 48 -4.29 -1.71 -17.11
N ARG A 49 -3.28 -0.95 -16.65
CA ARG A 49 -1.88 -1.16 -17.05
C ARG A 49 -1.31 -2.48 -16.55
N PHE A 50 -1.98 -3.06 -15.57
CA PHE A 50 -1.66 -4.33 -14.94
C PHE A 50 -2.86 -5.28 -14.97
N ALA A 51 -3.65 -5.28 -16.05
CA ALA A 51 -4.80 -6.19 -16.20
C ALA A 51 -4.44 -7.67 -15.97
N HIS A 52 -3.18 -8.04 -16.20
CA HIS A 52 -2.65 -9.39 -16.06
C HIS A 52 -2.03 -9.67 -14.69
N VAL A 53 -1.87 -8.65 -13.84
CA VAL A 53 -1.27 -8.79 -12.50
C VAL A 53 -2.37 -8.57 -11.48
N ALA A 54 -2.93 -9.67 -10.97
CA ALA A 54 -3.78 -9.62 -9.80
C ALA A 54 -2.91 -9.18 -8.62
N LEU A 55 -3.08 -7.94 -8.16
CA LEU A 55 -2.47 -7.49 -6.92
C LEU A 55 -3.11 -8.30 -5.78
N ALA A 56 -2.29 -9.10 -5.08
CA ALA A 56 -2.74 -10.00 -4.01
C ALA A 56 -3.61 -9.26 -2.96
N ALA A 57 -4.69 -9.92 -2.54
CA ALA A 57 -5.80 -9.34 -1.76
C ALA A 57 -5.78 -9.62 -0.25
#